data_AF-A0A060SAH0-F1
#
_entry.id   AF-A0A060SAH0-F1
#
_cell.length_a   1.000
_cell.length_b   1.000
_cell.length_c   1.000
_cell.angle_alpha   90.00
_cell.angle_beta   90.00
_cell.angle_gamma   90.00
#
_symmetry.space_group_name_H-M   'P 1'
#
loop_
_entity.id
_entity.type
_entity.pdbx_description
1 polymer ?
#
loop_
_entity_poly.entity_id
_entity_poly.type
_entity_poly.pdbx_seq_one_letter_code
_entity_poly.pdbx_strand_id
1 'polypeptide(L)'
;MHAREVVFEPLDAQLQRDSGTEPVLLRARKELLEPEAKWLLYSYLKPESVRVHPEATVRAADDMDADDRRRSQIYKRGYVFRRGNLVIQMFQQEHADPKTGKPIPAHPDTLWEVEVKTAAPVRNTQETPLSQSLDAVLEVQLLMKGLLDLRRQDV
;
A
#
# COMPACT_ATOMS: atom_id res chain seq x y z
N MET A 1 8.25 -12.45 -1.64
CA MET A 1 6.89 -11.92 -1.88
C MET A 1 6.59 -12.04 -3.36
N HIS A 2 5.42 -12.57 -3.67
CA HIS A 2 4.79 -12.39 -4.96
C HIS A 2 3.29 -12.19 -4.72
N ALA A 3 2.83 -10.95 -4.82
CA ALA A 3 1.45 -10.59 -4.50
C ALA A 3 0.72 -10.07 -5.74
N ARG A 4 -0.58 -10.35 -5.82
CA ARG A 4 -1.51 -9.73 -6.76
C ARG A 4 -2.32 -8.69 -6.02
N GLU A 5 -2.35 -7.46 -6.54
CA GLU A 5 -3.20 -6.38 -6.05
C GLU A 5 -4.19 -5.96 -7.15
N VAL A 6 -5.47 -5.87 -6.78
CA VAL A 6 -6.55 -5.42 -7.65
C VAL A 6 -7.17 -4.18 -7.01
N VAL A 7 -7.36 -3.14 -7.81
CA VAL A 7 -8.02 -1.91 -7.37
C VAL A 7 -9.39 -1.85 -8.02
N PHE A 8 -10.40 -1.63 -7.20
CA PHE A 8 -11.76 -1.41 -7.60
C PHE A 8 -12.15 0.03 -7.33
N GLU A 9 -13.06 0.52 -8.14
CA GLU A 9 -13.58 1.88 -8.06
C GLU A 9 -15.11 1.80 -7.95
N PRO A 10 -15.72 2.62 -7.08
CA PRO A 10 -17.16 2.57 -6.86
C PRO A 10 -17.92 2.99 -8.12
N LEU A 11 -19.13 2.47 -8.29
CA LEU A 11 -19.93 2.69 -9.50
C LEU A 11 -20.29 4.16 -9.73
N ASP A 12 -20.42 4.93 -8.65
CA ASP A 12 -20.72 6.35 -8.65
C ASP A 12 -19.45 7.24 -8.61
N ALA A 13 -18.25 6.67 -8.81
CA ALA A 13 -16.98 7.40 -8.74
C ALA A 13 -16.94 8.64 -9.63
N GLN A 14 -17.56 8.60 -10.82
CA GLN A 14 -17.64 9.77 -11.69
C GLN A 14 -18.46 10.90 -11.07
N LEU A 15 -19.63 10.58 -10.49
CA LEU A 15 -20.48 11.54 -9.80
C LEU A 15 -19.77 12.14 -8.58
N GLN A 16 -19.05 11.31 -7.82
CA GLN A 16 -18.25 11.78 -6.69
C GLN A 16 -17.20 12.79 -7.15
N ARG A 17 -16.44 12.49 -8.21
CA ARG A 17 -15.45 13.42 -8.77
C ARG A 17 -16.09 14.71 -9.28
N ASP A 18 -17.22 14.63 -9.96
CA ASP A 18 -17.95 15.80 -10.46
C ASP A 18 -18.45 16.70 -9.31
N SER A 19 -18.70 16.12 -8.13
CA SER A 19 -19.00 16.86 -6.89
C SER A 19 -17.77 17.38 -6.13
N GLY A 20 -16.56 17.18 -6.66
CA GLY A 20 -15.30 17.56 -6.02
C GLY A 20 -14.83 16.58 -4.93
N THR A 21 -15.46 15.42 -4.81
CA THR A 21 -15.09 14.36 -3.86
C THR A 21 -14.22 13.32 -4.55
N GLU A 22 -13.13 12.91 -3.90
CA GLU A 22 -12.28 11.85 -4.44
C GLU A 22 -12.79 10.49 -3.96
N PRO A 23 -13.07 9.54 -4.88
CA PRO A 23 -13.66 8.27 -4.51
C PRO A 23 -12.70 7.42 -3.70
N VAL A 24 -13.24 6.78 -2.67
CA VAL A 24 -12.52 5.76 -1.90
C VAL A 24 -12.41 4.52 -2.78
N LEU A 25 -11.18 4.03 -2.95
CA LEU A 25 -10.91 2.87 -3.79
C LEU A 25 -10.74 1.63 -2.92
N LEU A 26 -11.51 0.59 -3.22
CA LEU A 26 -11.34 -0.72 -2.61
C LEU A 26 -10.13 -1.42 -3.23
N ARG A 27 -9.29 -2.00 -2.39
CA ARG A 27 -8.11 -2.77 -2.80
C ARG A 27 -8.24 -4.20 -2.32
N ALA A 28 -7.95 -5.14 -3.20
CA ALA A 28 -7.85 -6.55 -2.87
C ALA A 28 -6.42 -7.02 -3.10
N ARG A 29 -5.82 -7.64 -2.08
CA ARG A 29 -4.48 -8.22 -2.17
C ARG A 29 -4.52 -9.71 -1.89
N LYS A 30 -3.77 -10.49 -2.67
CA LYS A 30 -3.54 -11.92 -2.41
C LYS A 30 -2.07 -12.26 -2.58
N GLU A 31 -1.49 -12.96 -1.61
CA GLU A 31 -0.16 -13.57 -1.75
C GLU A 31 -0.25 -14.81 -2.64
N LEU A 32 0.66 -14.94 -3.60
CA LEU A 32 0.64 -16.00 -4.61
C LEU A 32 1.62 -17.13 -4.33
N LEU A 33 2.59 -16.91 -3.44
CA LEU A 33 3.52 -17.96 -3.01
C LEU A 33 2.88 -18.91 -1.98
N GLU A 34 1.77 -18.50 -1.38
CA GLU A 34 1.03 -19.26 -0.38
C GLU A 34 -0.26 -19.82 -1.02
N PRO A 35 -0.37 -21.14 -1.22
CA PRO A 35 -1.50 -21.74 -1.94
C PRO A 35 -2.87 -21.40 -1.32
N GLU A 36 -2.94 -21.38 0.01
CA GLU A 36 -4.15 -21.15 0.81
C GLU A 36 -4.35 -19.67 1.20
N ALA A 37 -3.59 -18.75 0.61
CA ALA A 37 -3.74 -17.33 0.91
C ALA A 37 -5.14 -16.83 0.52
N LYS A 38 -5.81 -16.23 1.50
CA LYS A 38 -7.09 -15.54 1.30
C LYS A 38 -6.85 -14.17 0.66
N TRP A 39 -7.90 -13.65 0.01
CA TRP A 39 -7.92 -12.25 -0.39
C TRP A 39 -8.08 -11.38 0.86
N LEU A 40 -7.27 -10.33 0.94
CA LEU A 40 -7.38 -9.26 1.92
C LEU A 40 -8.02 -8.07 1.22
N LEU A 41 -9.15 -7.60 1.73
CA LEU A 41 -9.85 -6.42 1.26
C LEU A 41 -9.55 -5.26 2.20
N TYR A 42 -9.25 -4.09 1.66
CA TYR A 42 -9.01 -2.88 2.45
C TYR A 42 -9.18 -1.64 1.58
N SER A 43 -9.55 -0.54 2.21
CA SER A 43 -9.59 0.78 1.60
C SER A 43 -8.67 1.72 2.36
N TYR A 44 -8.01 2.63 1.65
CA TYR A 44 -7.30 3.74 2.28
C TYR A 44 -8.08 5.02 2.08
N LEU A 45 -8.32 5.75 3.16
CA LEU A 45 -8.82 7.12 3.09
C LEU A 45 -7.69 8.08 2.73
N LYS A 46 -8.06 9.35 2.51
CA LYS A 46 -7.10 10.42 2.21
C LYS A 46 -6.01 10.47 3.29
N PRO A 47 -4.74 10.69 2.89
CA PRO A 47 -3.66 10.85 3.85
C PRO A 47 -3.92 12.05 4.76
N GLU A 48 -3.56 11.89 6.03
CA GLU A 48 -3.54 12.99 6.98
C GLU A 48 -2.61 14.10 6.49
N SER A 49 -2.92 15.34 6.87
CA SER A 49 -2.17 16.51 6.41
C SER A 49 -0.68 16.37 6.71
N VAL A 50 0.16 16.78 5.75
CA VAL A 50 1.62 16.87 5.90
C VAL A 50 2.01 17.73 7.10
N ARG A 51 1.16 18.67 7.52
CA ARG A 51 1.40 19.51 8.70
C ARG A 51 1.33 18.74 10.02
N VAL A 52 0.64 17.61 10.05
CA VAL A 52 0.48 16.78 11.25
C VAL A 52 1.61 15.76 11.32
N HIS A 53 1.90 15.09 10.21
CA HIS A 53 2.90 14.01 10.12
C HIS A 53 3.85 14.22 8.94
N PRO A 54 4.74 15.23 8.96
CA PRO A 54 5.61 15.54 7.82
C PRO A 54 6.53 14.37 7.42
N GLU A 55 6.89 13.53 8.36
CA GLU A 55 7.81 12.41 8.22
C GLU A 55 7.24 11.18 7.50
N ALA A 56 5.94 10.95 7.59
CA ALA A 56 5.33 9.70 7.12
C ALA A 56 3.89 9.91 6.62
N THR A 57 3.47 9.06 5.70
CA THR A 57 2.09 9.06 5.21
C THR A 57 1.23 8.24 6.17
N VAL A 58 0.30 8.90 6.85
CA VAL A 58 -0.68 8.27 7.74
C VAL A 58 -2.03 8.27 7.04
N ARG A 59 -2.68 7.10 6.97
CA ARG A 59 -4.01 6.91 6.37
C ARG A 59 -4.86 6.07 7.29
N ALA A 60 -6.11 6.48 7.46
CA ALA A 60 -7.12 5.58 8.01
C ALA A 60 -7.36 4.44 7.00
N ALA A 61 -7.47 3.22 7.52
CA ALA A 61 -7.80 2.03 6.76
C ALA A 61 -9.12 1.48 7.28
N ASP A 62 -9.99 1.06 6.35
CA ASP A 62 -11.28 0.45 6.68
C ASP A 62 -11.48 -0.83 5.87
N ASP A 63 -12.18 -1.78 6.48
CA ASP A 63 -12.58 -3.03 5.85
C ASP A 63 -13.95 -2.80 5.21
N MET A 64 -13.98 -2.63 3.88
CA MET A 64 -15.21 -2.38 3.13
C MET A 64 -15.61 -3.58 2.29
N ASP A 65 -16.91 -3.89 2.33
CA ASP A 65 -17.58 -4.73 1.34
C ASP A 65 -18.38 -3.79 0.42
N ALA A 66 -18.08 -3.80 -0.88
CA ALA A 66 -18.77 -2.95 -1.85
C ALA A 66 -18.89 -3.60 -3.24
N ASP A 67 -19.95 -3.24 -3.96
CA ASP A 67 -20.22 -3.65 -5.34
C ASP A 67 -19.46 -2.71 -6.28
N ASP A 68 -18.17 -2.99 -6.48
CA ASP A 68 -17.24 -2.11 -7.18
C ASP A 68 -16.81 -2.64 -8.56
N ARG A 69 -16.45 -1.72 -9.46
CA ARG A 69 -15.92 -2.07 -10.78
C ARG A 69 -14.39 -2.13 -10.75
N ARG A 70 -13.80 -3.22 -11.27
CA ARG A 70 -12.34 -3.35 -11.39
C ARG A 70 -11.75 -2.22 -12.23
N ARG A 71 -10.90 -1.40 -11.62
CA ARG A 71 -10.18 -0.28 -12.25
C ARG A 71 -8.82 -0.72 -12.79
N SER A 72 -8.03 -1.40 -11.97
CA SER A 72 -6.69 -1.84 -12.34
C SER A 72 -6.26 -3.10 -11.61
N GLN A 73 -5.18 -3.72 -12.09
CA GLN A 73 -4.56 -4.87 -11.48
C GLN A 73 -3.06 -4.78 -11.69
N ILE A 74 -2.31 -5.03 -10.63
CA ILE A 74 -0.84 -5.08 -10.63
C ILE A 74 -0.36 -6.33 -9.88
N TYR A 75 0.83 -6.77 -10.24
CA TYR A 75 1.57 -7.79 -9.50
C TYR A 75 2.79 -7.13 -8.86
N LYS A 76 3.13 -7.53 -7.64
CA LYS A 76 4.32 -7.07 -6.93
C LYS A 76 5.20 -8.26 -6.64
N ARG A 77 6.45 -8.21 -7.09
CA ARG A 77 7.41 -9.29 -6.90
C ARG A 77 8.68 -8.75 -6.25
N GLY A 78 9.14 -9.42 -5.21
CA GLY A 78 10.33 -8.99 -4.49
C GLY A 78 10.49 -9.58 -3.10
N TYR A 79 11.08 -8.80 -2.21
CA TYR A 79 11.52 -9.19 -0.89
C TYR A 79 10.74 -8.48 0.21
N VAL A 80 10.62 -9.15 1.35
CA VAL A 80 9.98 -8.61 2.55
C VAL A 80 10.93 -8.82 3.72
N PHE A 81 11.19 -7.75 4.44
CA PHE A 81 11.95 -7.74 5.68
C PHE A 81 11.04 -7.27 6.82
N ARG A 82 11.33 -7.70 8.04
CA ARG A 82 10.59 -7.31 9.24
C ARG A 82 11.52 -6.66 10.25
N ARG A 83 11.06 -5.59 10.89
CA ARG A 83 11.74 -4.94 12.02
C ARG A 83 10.67 -4.48 13.01
N GLY A 84 10.57 -5.16 14.15
CA GLY A 84 9.51 -4.88 15.13
C GLY A 84 8.11 -5.03 14.49
N ASN A 85 7.30 -3.98 14.61
CA ASN A 85 5.96 -3.90 14.01
C ASN A 85 5.97 -3.42 12.55
N LEU A 86 7.14 -3.16 11.95
CA LEU A 86 7.27 -2.69 10.57
C LEU A 86 7.55 -3.84 9.60
N VAL A 87 7.00 -3.67 8.41
CA VAL A 87 7.27 -4.46 7.22
C VAL A 87 7.92 -3.54 6.19
N ILE A 88 9.09 -3.96 5.70
CA ILE A 88 9.85 -3.29 4.66
C ILE A 88 9.73 -4.15 3.40
N GLN A 89 9.12 -3.62 2.35
CA GLN A 89 8.88 -4.32 1.09
C GLN A 89 9.78 -3.69 0.03
N MET A 90 10.60 -4.50 -0.64
CA MET A 90 11.38 -4.08 -1.79
C MET A 90 10.90 -4.89 -2.99
N PHE A 91 10.26 -4.25 -3.96
CA PHE A 91 9.57 -4.95 -5.04
C PHE A 91 9.64 -4.20 -6.38
N GLN A 92 9.43 -4.94 -7.46
CA GLN A 92 9.11 -4.40 -8.77
C GLN A 92 7.62 -4.60 -9.04
N GLN A 93 7.01 -3.64 -9.74
CA GLN A 93 5.64 -3.76 -10.21
C GLN A 93 5.61 -4.40 -11.60
N GLU A 94 4.76 -5.41 -11.75
CA GLU A 94 4.54 -6.15 -12.99
C GLU A 94 3.08 -5.92 -13.44
N HIS A 95 2.88 -5.54 -14.69
CA HIS A 95 1.54 -5.36 -15.24
C HIS A 95 0.89 -6.72 -15.55
N ALA A 96 -0.44 -6.79 -15.44
CA ALA A 96 -1.18 -7.94 -15.91
C ALA A 96 -1.36 -7.88 -17.43
N ASP A 97 -1.05 -8.97 -18.12
CA ASP A 97 -1.37 -9.13 -19.54
C ASP A 97 -2.91 -9.09 -19.73
N PRO A 98 -3.45 -8.26 -20.64
CA PRO A 98 -4.89 -8.07 -20.77
C PRO A 98 -5.63 -9.28 -21.34
N LYS A 99 -4.94 -10.18 -22.06
CA LYS A 99 -5.53 -11.39 -22.65
C LYS A 99 -5.47 -12.58 -21.70
N THR A 100 -4.35 -12.74 -21.01
CA THR A 100 -4.10 -13.94 -20.17
C THR A 100 -4.31 -13.69 -18.68
N GLY A 101 -4.30 -12.42 -18.26
CA GLY A 101 -4.35 -12.01 -16.85
C GLY A 101 -3.09 -12.34 -16.05
N LYS A 102 -2.06 -12.90 -16.68
CA LYS A 102 -0.79 -13.31 -16.06
C LYS A 102 0.16 -12.11 -15.92
N PRO A 103 1.09 -12.12 -14.94
CA PRO A 103 2.10 -11.07 -14.83
C PRO A 103 3.01 -11.04 -16.05
N ILE A 104 3.26 -9.84 -16.57
CA ILE A 104 4.33 -9.57 -17.53
C ILE A 104 5.58 -9.23 -16.72
N PRO A 105 6.68 -9.98 -16.86
CA PRO A 105 7.92 -9.69 -16.14
C PRO A 105 8.36 -8.24 -16.33
N ALA A 106 8.80 -7.61 -15.24
CA ALA A 106 9.35 -6.27 -15.29
C ALA A 106 10.59 -6.24 -16.20
N HIS A 107 10.84 -5.09 -16.85
CA HIS A 107 12.05 -4.90 -17.63
C HIS A 107 13.28 -4.99 -16.71
N PRO A 108 14.44 -5.50 -17.16
CA PRO A 108 15.63 -5.56 -16.32
C PRO A 108 16.04 -4.21 -15.70
N ASP A 109 15.77 -3.11 -16.42
CA ASP A 109 16.07 -1.74 -15.97
C ASP A 109 14.95 -1.12 -15.10
N THR A 110 13.85 -1.84 -14.85
CA THR A 110 12.78 -1.34 -13.97
C THR A 110 13.35 -1.18 -12.56
N LEU A 111 13.24 0.04 -12.03
CA LEU A 111 13.73 0.36 -10.69
C LEU A 111 12.95 -0.43 -9.61
N TRP A 112 13.65 -0.73 -8.53
CA TRP A 112 13.03 -1.32 -7.34
C TRP A 112 12.38 -0.23 -6.50
N GLU A 113 11.14 -0.47 -6.11
CA GLU A 113 10.43 0.37 -5.14
C GLU A 113 10.66 -0.18 -3.74
N VAL A 114 10.79 0.71 -2.76
CA VAL A 114 10.92 0.36 -1.34
C VAL A 114 9.81 1.04 -0.56
N GLU A 115 8.98 0.23 0.10
CA GLU A 115 7.89 0.69 0.96
C GLU A 115 8.14 0.24 2.39
N VAL A 116 8.07 1.17 3.34
CA VAL A 116 8.14 0.89 4.78
C VAL A 116 6.78 1.23 5.39
N LYS A 117 6.13 0.24 6.00
CA LYS A 117 4.81 0.42 6.62
C LYS A 117 4.65 -0.46 7.84
N THR A 118 3.64 -0.19 8.65
CA THR A 118 3.27 -1.08 9.75
C THR A 118 2.75 -2.41 9.20
N ALA A 119 3.05 -3.50 9.89
CA ALA A 119 2.65 -4.86 9.50
C ALA A 119 1.12 -5.06 9.53
N ALA A 120 0.45 -4.29 10.38
CA ALA A 120 -1.00 -4.26 10.55
C ALA A 120 -1.45 -2.81 10.82
N PRO A 121 -2.75 -2.49 10.63
CA PRO A 121 -3.32 -1.21 11.05
C PRO A 121 -3.07 -0.95 12.54
N VAL A 122 -2.66 0.27 12.87
CA VAL A 122 -2.41 0.69 14.25
C VAL A 122 -3.66 1.37 14.79
N ARG A 123 -4.18 0.88 15.91
CA ARG A 123 -5.23 1.57 16.65
C ARG A 123 -4.59 2.65 17.51
N ASN A 124 -4.86 3.91 17.18
CA ASN A 124 -4.35 5.03 17.96
C ASN A 124 -5.12 5.14 19.28
N THR A 125 -4.48 4.72 20.37
CA THR A 125 -5.04 4.79 21.73
C THR A 125 -4.01 5.42 22.68
N GLN A 126 -4.40 5.72 23.92
CA GLN A 126 -3.45 6.23 24.92
C GLN A 126 -2.34 5.22 25.25
N GLU A 127 -2.64 3.92 25.20
CA GLU A 127 -1.69 2.84 25.51
C GLU A 127 -0.81 2.49 24.30
N THR A 128 -1.37 2.61 23.09
CA THR A 128 -0.68 2.37 21.81
C THR A 128 -0.71 3.63 20.93
N PRO A 129 0.03 4.69 21.32
CA PRO A 129 0.01 5.93 20.58
C PRO A 129 0.67 5.77 19.21
N LEU A 130 0.10 6.43 18.21
CA LEU A 130 0.62 6.43 16.84
C LEU A 130 2.10 6.87 16.75
N SER A 131 2.54 7.75 17.65
CA SER A 131 3.91 8.26 17.70
C SER A 131 4.96 7.16 17.74
N GLN A 132 4.72 6.06 18.47
CA GLN A 132 5.66 4.93 18.52
C GLN A 132 5.90 4.30 17.15
N SER A 133 4.86 4.23 16.31
CA SER A 133 4.99 3.69 14.96
C SER A 133 5.69 4.67 14.01
N LEU A 134 5.48 5.98 14.20
CA LEU A 134 6.17 7.03 13.45
C LEU A 134 7.67 7.04 13.78
N ASP A 135 8.01 6.99 15.07
CA ASP A 135 9.40 6.91 15.54
C ASP A 135 10.10 5.68 14.96
N ALA A 136 9.43 4.51 14.93
CA ALA A 136 9.98 3.31 14.31
C ALA A 136 10.25 3.49 12.80
N VAL A 137 9.37 4.19 12.06
CA VAL A 137 9.58 4.48 10.63
C VAL A 137 10.77 5.42 10.45
N LEU A 138 10.87 6.46 11.28
CA LEU A 138 11.99 7.41 11.29
C LEU A 138 13.32 6.71 11.60
N GLU A 139 13.35 5.76 12.53
CA GLU A 139 14.54 4.95 12.79
C GLU A 139 15.01 4.16 11.57
N VAL A 140 14.08 3.61 10.77
CA VAL A 140 14.41 2.92 9.52
C VAL A 140 14.95 3.93 8.50
N GLN A 141 14.31 5.09 8.36
CA GLN A 141 14.78 6.16 7.49
C GLN A 141 16.21 6.59 7.84
N LEU A 142 16.51 6.78 9.12
CA LEU A 142 17.84 7.17 9.59
C LEU A 142 18.87 6.07 9.36
N LEU A 143 18.51 4.81 9.64
CA LEU A 143 19.40 3.66 9.42
C LEU A 143 19.75 3.48 7.94
N MET A 144 18.80 3.76 7.05
CA MET A 144 18.99 3.61 5.60
C MET A 144 19.62 4.82 4.93
N LYS A 145 19.89 5.90 5.69
CA LYS A 145 20.46 7.14 5.17
C LYS A 145 21.78 6.86 4.44
N GLY A 146 21.87 7.34 3.20
CA GLY A 146 23.03 7.14 2.33
C GLY A 146 22.97 5.87 1.47
N LEU A 147 22.03 4.95 1.75
CA LEU A 147 21.73 3.79 0.91
C LEU A 147 20.42 3.98 0.15
N LEU A 148 19.37 4.43 0.85
CA LEU A 148 18.04 4.69 0.31
C LEU A 148 17.52 6.02 0.82
N ASP A 149 16.87 6.77 -0.05
CA ASP A 149 16.21 8.02 0.30
C ASP A 149 14.73 7.76 0.52
N LEU A 150 14.41 7.26 1.72
CA LEU A 150 13.02 7.02 2.13
C LEU A 150 12.36 8.37 2.42
N ARG A 151 11.24 8.66 1.75
CA ARG A 151 10.49 9.89 1.92
C ARG A 151 9.00 9.61 2.00
N ARG A 152 8.28 10.50 2.67
CA ARG A 152 6.82 10.55 2.63
C ARG A 152 6.34 10.67 1.18
N GLN A 153 5.34 9.88 0.80
CA GLN A 153 4.75 9.89 -0.53
C GLN A 153 3.23 9.75 -0.44
N ASP A 154 2.51 10.81 -0.81
CA ASP A 154 1.04 10.90 -0.64
C ASP A 154 0.24 10.27 -1.79
N VAL A 155 0.85 9.37 -2.57
CA VAL A 155 0.26 8.71 -3.76
C VAL A 155 -0.82 7.69 -3.43
#